data_AF-A0A970IMS8-F1
#
_entry.id   AF-A0A970IMS8-F1
#
_cell.length_a   1.000
_cell.length_b   1.000
_cell.length_c   1.000
_cell.angle_alpha   90.00
_cell.angle_beta   90.00
_cell.angle_gamma   90.00
#
_symmetry.space_group_name_H-M   'P 1'
#
loop_
_entity.id
_entity.type
_entity.pdbx_description
1 polymer ?
#
loop_
_entity_poly.entity_id
_entity_poly.type
_entity_poly.pdbx_seq_one_letter_code
_entity_poly.pdbx_strand_id
1 'polypeptide(L)'
;MYAEAVKNRNGAIQYALYSDKLKAIKYKDLSSFYFVTGISSPWVDSYEITKIDDNQFDIEFTYITSVPTDLFKHVVKITVGENNGYWYITSLE
;
A
#
# COMPACT_ATOMS: atom_id res chain seq x y z
N MET A 1 1.68 -6.25 -6.58
CA MET A 1 1.77 -6.89 -5.24
C MET A 1 1.36 -5.95 -4.11
N TYR A 2 1.97 -4.76 -3.97
CA TYR A 2 1.63 -3.84 -2.88
C TYR A 2 0.15 -3.42 -2.83
N ALA A 3 -0.41 -2.95 -3.96
CA ALA A 3 -1.81 -2.53 -4.03
C ALA A 3 -2.79 -3.64 -3.62
N GLU A 4 -2.54 -4.87 -4.07
CA GLU A 4 -3.31 -6.05 -3.68
C GLU A 4 -3.18 -6.38 -2.18
N ALA A 5 -2.00 -6.18 -1.59
CA ALA A 5 -1.81 -6.36 -0.15
C ALA A 5 -2.54 -5.29 0.67
N VAL A 6 -2.61 -4.04 0.19
CA VAL A 6 -3.45 -2.98 0.78
C VAL A 6 -4.92 -3.37 0.68
N LYS A 7 -5.37 -3.82 -0.49
CA LYS A 7 -6.75 -4.27 -0.70
C LYS A 7 -7.17 -5.40 0.23
N ASN A 8 -6.32 -6.41 0.40
CA ASN A 8 -6.55 -7.53 1.30
C ASN A 8 -6.20 -7.24 2.77
N ARG A 9 -5.85 -5.99 3.09
CA ARG A 9 -5.46 -5.54 4.44
C ARG A 9 -4.32 -6.33 5.07
N ASN A 10 -3.45 -6.86 4.23
CA ASN A 10 -2.32 -7.69 4.62
C ASN A 10 -1.10 -6.81 4.85
N GLY A 11 -0.99 -6.29 6.07
CA GLY A 11 0.14 -5.46 6.50
C GLY A 11 1.46 -6.21 6.54
N ALA A 12 1.46 -7.54 6.65
CA ALA A 12 2.68 -8.34 6.61
C ALA A 12 3.32 -8.33 5.21
N ILE A 13 2.51 -8.49 4.15
CA ILE A 13 3.01 -8.38 2.76
C ILE A 13 3.40 -6.94 2.45
N GLN A 14 2.61 -5.94 2.89
CA GLN A 14 3.00 -4.53 2.74
C GLN A 14 4.38 -4.27 3.38
N TYR A 15 4.58 -4.72 4.62
CA TYR A 15 5.84 -4.60 5.34
C TYR A 15 7.00 -5.32 4.64
N ALA A 16 6.76 -6.53 4.13
CA ALA A 16 7.79 -7.31 3.44
C ALA A 16 8.35 -6.60 2.20
N LEU A 17 7.50 -5.84 1.49
CA LEU A 17 7.87 -5.07 0.30
C LEU A 17 8.61 -3.78 0.61
N TYR A 18 8.70 -3.35 1.88
CA TYR A 18 9.39 -2.11 2.24
C TYR A 18 10.90 -2.31 2.31
N SER A 19 11.64 -1.27 1.90
CA SER A 19 13.07 -1.11 2.21
C SER A 19 13.30 -1.09 3.72
N ASP A 20 14.52 -1.37 4.18
CA ASP A 20 14.85 -1.39 5.61
C ASP A 20 14.55 -0.07 6.30
N LYS A 21 14.77 1.05 5.60
CA LYS A 21 14.40 2.39 6.09
C LYS A 21 12.90 2.53 6.31
N LEU A 22 12.08 2.14 5.33
CA LEU A 22 10.62 2.18 5.47
C LEU A 22 10.12 1.19 6.52
N LYS A 23 10.73 0.01 6.62
CA LYS A 23 10.44 -0.97 7.67
C LYS A 23 10.65 -0.37 9.06
N ALA A 24 11.76 0.32 9.29
CA ALA A 24 12.02 0.97 10.58
C ALA A 24 10.95 2.03 10.92
N ILE A 25 10.48 2.79 9.92
CA ILE A 25 9.44 3.82 10.10
C ILE A 25 8.07 3.19 10.36
N LYS A 26 7.69 2.17 9.59
CA LYS A 26 6.34 1.58 9.60
C LYS A 26 6.14 0.44 10.59
N TYR A 27 7.21 -0.08 11.19
CA TYR A 27 7.14 -1.25 12.06
C TYR A 27 6.18 -1.04 13.23
N LYS A 28 6.28 0.10 13.94
CA LYS A 28 5.42 0.36 15.10
C LYS A 28 3.94 0.39 14.71
N ASP A 29 3.61 1.10 13.64
CA ASP A 29 2.23 1.23 13.17
C ASP A 29 1.65 -0.14 12.81
N LEU A 30 2.36 -0.93 12.02
CA LEU A 30 1.89 -2.24 11.55
C LEU A 30 1.88 -3.29 12.66
N SER A 31 2.94 -3.36 13.48
CA SER A 31 3.03 -4.35 14.57
C SER A 31 2.02 -4.09 15.68
N SER A 32 1.71 -2.83 15.98
CA SER A 32 0.69 -2.47 16.98
C SER A 32 -0.71 -2.99 16.63
N PHE A 33 -0.93 -3.30 15.35
CA PHE A 33 -2.17 -3.85 14.83
C PHE A 33 -1.99 -5.26 14.23
N TYR A 34 -1.04 -6.04 14.75
CA TYR A 34 -0.77 -7.43 14.35
C TYR A 34 -0.59 -7.60 12.83
N PHE A 35 -0.02 -6.61 12.16
CA PHE A 35 0.17 -6.57 10.70
C PHE A 35 -1.11 -6.69 9.89
N VAL A 36 -2.24 -6.23 10.43
CA VAL A 36 -3.49 -5.99 9.71
C VAL A 36 -3.61 -4.49 9.44
N THR A 37 -4.07 -4.09 8.25
CA THR A 37 -4.28 -2.67 7.91
C THR A 37 -5.76 -2.36 7.71
N GLY A 38 -6.43 -1.95 8.80
CA GLY A 38 -7.85 -1.58 8.82
C GLY A 38 -8.77 -2.69 9.38
N ILE A 39 -9.87 -2.28 10.04
CA ILE A 39 -10.81 -3.20 10.72
C ILE A 39 -12.19 -3.16 10.06
N SER A 40 -12.83 -1.99 10.03
CA SER A 40 -14.15 -1.75 9.42
C SER A 40 -14.02 -0.90 8.16
N SER A 41 -15.12 -0.61 7.45
CA SER A 41 -15.13 0.35 6.34
C SER A 41 -14.42 1.65 6.72
N PRO A 42 -13.74 2.31 5.78
CA PRO A 42 -13.70 2.01 4.34
C PRO A 42 -12.78 0.85 3.94
N TRP A 43 -13.12 0.14 2.87
CA TRP A 43 -12.31 -0.92 2.25
C TRP A 43 -11.92 -0.51 0.83
N VAL A 44 -10.75 -0.93 0.38
CA VAL A 44 -10.40 -0.81 -1.04
C VAL A 44 -11.26 -1.81 -1.82
N ASP A 45 -12.06 -1.29 -2.74
CA ASP A 45 -12.81 -2.10 -3.69
C ASP A 45 -11.94 -2.47 -4.90
N SER A 46 -11.24 -1.48 -5.45
CA SER A 46 -10.41 -1.62 -6.64
C SER A 46 -9.23 -0.65 -6.61
N TYR A 47 -8.25 -0.90 -7.47
CA TYR A 47 -7.12 -0.01 -7.65
C TYR A 47 -6.67 0.02 -9.10
N GLU A 48 -6.07 1.13 -9.50
CA GLU A 48 -5.40 1.31 -10.79
C GLU A 48 -3.95 1.73 -10.54
N ILE A 49 -3.03 1.22 -11.36
CA ILE A 49 -1.60 1.51 -11.25
C ILE A 49 -1.13 2.16 -12.53
N THR A 50 -0.60 3.37 -12.40
CA THR A 50 -0.04 4.16 -13.51
C THR A 50 1.46 4.30 -13.31
N LYS A 51 2.25 3.85 -14.30
CA LYS A 51 3.70 4.10 -14.31
C LYS A 51 3.94 5.56 -14.68
N ILE A 52 4.61 6.30 -13.81
CA ILE A 52 4.96 7.71 -14.01
C ILE A 52 6.38 7.83 -14.57
N ASP A 53 7.29 7.01 -14.05
CA ASP A 53 8.68 6.91 -14.49
C ASP A 53 9.19 5.47 -14.26
N ASP A 54 10.45 5.18 -14.58
CA ASP A 54 11.05 3.85 -14.47
C ASP A 54 10.95 3.22 -13.08
N ASN A 55 10.98 4.04 -12.03
CA ASN A 55 10.85 3.60 -10.65
C ASN A 55 9.72 4.29 -9.87
N GLN A 56 8.85 5.04 -10.53
CA GLN A 56 7.76 5.78 -9.89
C GLN A 56 6.39 5.37 -10.43
N PHE A 57 5.46 5.13 -9.51
CA PHE A 57 4.11 4.71 -9.85
C PHE A 57 3.09 5.47 -8.99
N ASP A 58 1.99 5.86 -9.60
CA ASP A 58 0.80 6.31 -8.90
C ASP A 58 -0.16 5.12 -8.76
N ILE A 59 -0.65 4.88 -7.55
CA ILE A 59 -1.67 3.88 -7.27
C ILE A 59 -2.93 4.61 -6.80
N GLU A 60 -3.95 4.64 -7.65
CA GLU A 60 -5.26 5.15 -7.28
C GLU A 60 -6.09 4.03 -6.67
N PHE A 61 -6.43 4.14 -5.39
CA PHE A 61 -7.34 3.23 -4.71
C PHE A 61 -8.75 3.80 -4.72
N THR A 62 -9.72 2.99 -5.14
CA THR A 62 -11.14 3.28 -4.96
C THR A 62 -11.63 2.58 -3.70
N TYR A 63 -12.17 3.36 -2.77
CA TYR A 63 -12.71 2.86 -1.51
C TYR A 63 -14.23 2.84 -1.53
N ILE A 64 -14.79 1.81 -0.89
CA ILE A 64 -16.21 1.68 -0.58
C ILE A 64 -16.40 1.71 0.93
N THR A 65 -17.54 2.25 1.39
CA THR A 65 -17.96 2.10 2.78
C THR A 65 -19.06 1.06 2.93
N SER A 66 -19.60 0.93 4.14
CA SER A 66 -20.79 0.10 4.38
C SER A 66 -22.04 0.65 3.64
N VAL A 67 -21.96 1.90 3.13
CA VAL A 67 -22.95 2.49 2.24
C VAL A 67 -22.42 2.40 0.81
N PRO A 68 -22.97 1.54 -0.07
CA PRO A 68 -22.39 1.24 -1.39
C PRO A 68 -22.25 2.43 -2.35
N THR A 69 -23.00 3.51 -2.11
CA THR A 69 -22.96 4.73 -2.93
C THR A 69 -21.86 5.71 -2.50
N ASP A 70 -21.25 5.48 -1.33
CA ASP A 70 -20.19 6.32 -0.79
C ASP A 70 -18.83 5.79 -1.29
N LEU A 71 -18.37 6.42 -2.37
CA LEU A 71 -17.12 6.11 -3.06
C LEU A 71 -16.17 7.29 -2.90
N PHE A 72 -14.93 7.00 -2.52
CA PHE A 72 -13.86 7.99 -2.57
C PHE A 72 -12.57 7.37 -3.10
N LYS A 73 -11.75 8.21 -3.70
CA LYS A 73 -10.48 7.82 -4.32
C LYS A 73 -9.32 8.41 -3.53
N HIS A 74 -8.24 7.66 -3.42
CA HIS A 74 -7.00 8.12 -2.81
C HIS A 74 -5.81 7.64 -3.64
N VAL A 75 -4.97 8.57 -4.07
CA VAL A 75 -3.75 8.27 -4.81
C VAL A 75 -2.60 8.14 -3.84
N VAL A 76 -1.85 7.05 -3.94
CA VAL A 76 -0.58 6.85 -3.24
C VAL A 76 0.52 6.83 -4.27
N LYS A 77 1.53 7.68 -4.11
CA LYS A 77 2.71 7.70 -4.97
C LYS A 77 3.75 6.78 -4.36
N ILE A 78 4.27 5.86 -5.16
CA ILE A 78 5.30 4.91 -4.72
C ILE A 78 6.56 5.09 -5.54
N THR A 79 7.70 5.05 -4.86
CA THR A 79 9.00 4.88 -5.50
C THR A 79 9.54 3.51 -5.14
N VAL A 80 10.06 2.79 -6.13
CA VAL A 80 10.69 1.48 -5.94
C VAL A 80 12.20 1.56 -6.13
N GLY A 81 12.92 0.67 -5.47
CA GLY A 81 14.32 0.39 -5.69
C GLY A 81 14.52 -1.09 -5.95
N GLU A 82 15.66 -1.43 -6.55
CA GLU A 82 16.06 -2.79 -6.84
C GLU A 82 17.45 -3.04 -6.24
N ASN A 83 17.62 -4.21 -5.64
CA ASN A 83 18.91 -4.68 -5.13
C ASN A 83 18.96 -6.21 -5.25
N ASN A 84 19.96 -6.72 -5.97
CA ASN A 84 20.22 -8.15 -6.15
C ASN A 84 19.01 -8.95 -6.67
N GLY A 85 18.24 -8.37 -7.60
CA GLY A 85 17.04 -8.94 -8.19
C GLY A 85 15.76 -8.78 -7.37
N TYR A 86 15.84 -8.13 -6.19
CA TYR A 86 14.69 -7.91 -5.32
C TYR A 86 14.23 -6.46 -5.37
N TRP A 87 12.93 -6.29 -5.62
CA TRP A 87 12.28 -4.98 -5.63
C TRP A 87 11.72 -4.64 -4.25
N TYR A 88 11.89 -3.39 -3.84
CA TYR A 88 11.36 -2.86 -2.60
C TYR A 88 10.85 -1.43 -2.78
N ILE A 89 9.91 -1.04 -1.94
CA ILE A 89 9.40 0.33 -1.89
C ILE A 89 10.35 1.16 -1.03
N THR A 90 10.78 2.31 -1.55
CA THR A 90 11.69 3.25 -0.89
C THR A 90 10.98 4.50 -0.39
N SER A 91 9.88 4.90 -1.03
CA SER A 91 9.03 6.01 -0.63
C SER A 91 7.54 5.71 -0.86
N LEU A 92 6.71 6.31 0.00
CA LEU A 92 5.25 6.32 -0.05
C LEU A 92 4.80 7.74 0.29
N GLU A 93 4.09 8.39 -0.63
CA GLU A 93 3.55 9.75 -0.48
C GLU A 93 2.05 9.79 -0.76
#